data_AF-A0A3L6DMJ9-F1
#
_entry.id   AF-A0A3L6DMJ9-F1
#
_cell.length_a   1.000
_cell.length_b   1.000
_cell.length_c   1.000
_cell.angle_alpha   90.00
_cell.angle_beta   90.00
_cell.angle_gamma   90.00
#
_symmetry.space_group_name_H-M   'P 1'
#
loop_
_entity.id
_entity.type
_entity.pdbx_description
1 polymer ?
#
loop_
_entity_poly.entity_id
_entity_poly.type
_entity_poly.pdbx_seq_one_letter_code
_entity_poly.pdbx_strand_id
1 'polypeptide(L)'
;MNLLANVMGRFQWLTCPRKDLSTGWLYCDPGPMFKPEHYSLGESVPHWFPWKDLAIMPVQWHALALGLFASIIAPFGGFFASGFKRAFKIKDFGDSIPGHGGITDRMDCQMVMAVFAYIYHQSFIAPQNFSVEIILDQILRNLTYEEQKYLYEQLGEMFHERQLGQS
;
A
#
# COMPACT_ATOMS: atom_id res chain seq x y z
N MET A 1 -11.84 12.31 3.69
CA MET A 1 -11.15 11.03 3.44
C MET A 1 -11.86 9.84 4.09
N ASN A 2 -12.06 9.82 5.41
CA ASN A 2 -12.61 8.64 6.12
C ASN A 2 -14.02 8.21 5.71
N LEU A 3 -14.97 9.14 5.57
CA LEU A 3 -16.33 8.80 5.13
C LEU A 3 -16.32 8.18 3.73
N LEU A 4 -15.55 8.77 2.81
CA LEU A 4 -15.41 8.29 1.45
C LEU A 4 -14.75 6.90 1.40
N ALA A 5 -13.70 6.68 2.18
CA ALA A 5 -13.06 5.37 2.31
C ALA A 5 -14.02 4.32 2.89
N ASN A 6 -14.90 4.71 3.82
CA ASN A 6 -15.95 3.83 4.35
C ASN A 6 -16.95 3.43 3.27
N VAL A 7 -17.44 4.40 2.49
CA VAL A 7 -18.41 4.16 1.42
C VAL A 7 -17.78 3.32 0.30
N MET A 8 -16.58 3.68 -0.16
CA MET A 8 -15.86 2.97 -1.21
C MET A 8 -15.49 1.53 -0.81
N GLY A 9 -15.09 1.32 0.46
CA GLY A 9 -14.75 0.00 0.99
C GLY A 9 -15.92 -0.99 1.07
N ARG A 10 -17.16 -0.54 0.83
CA ARG A 10 -18.34 -1.43 0.74
C ARG A 10 -18.61 -1.94 -0.67
N PHE A 11 -17.99 -1.35 -1.70
CA PHE A 11 -18.18 -1.78 -3.08
C PHE A 11 -17.20 -2.91 -3.42
N GLN A 12 -17.74 -4.10 -3.67
CA GLN A 12 -16.95 -5.28 -4.03
C GLN A 12 -16.03 -5.04 -5.23
N TRP A 13 -16.43 -4.18 -6.17
CA TRP A 13 -15.62 -3.84 -7.33
C TRP A 13 -14.32 -3.10 -7.00
N LEU A 14 -14.27 -2.39 -5.86
CA LEU A 14 -13.09 -1.65 -5.39
C LEU A 14 -12.23 -2.46 -4.41
N THR A 15 -12.82 -3.45 -3.75
CA THR A 15 -12.12 -4.27 -2.74
C THR A 15 -11.62 -5.60 -3.28
N CYS A 16 -12.22 -6.10 -4.37
CA CYS A 16 -11.89 -7.39 -4.98
C CYS A 16 -10.95 -7.20 -6.17
N PRO A 17 -9.69 -7.70 -6.10
CA PRO A 17 -8.79 -7.64 -7.24
C PRO A 17 -9.26 -8.59 -8.36
N ARG A 18 -9.44 -8.04 -9.56
CA ARG A 18 -9.68 -8.82 -10.78
C ARG A 18 -8.36 -9.40 -11.29
N LYS A 19 -8.33 -10.71 -11.54
CA LYS A 19 -7.21 -11.38 -12.21
C LYS A 19 -7.45 -11.59 -13.71
N ASP A 20 -8.69 -11.43 -14.16
CA ASP A 20 -9.12 -11.66 -15.54
C ASP A 20 -9.95 -10.48 -16.07
N LEU A 21 -9.91 -10.24 -17.39
CA LEU A 21 -10.68 -9.19 -18.08
C LEU A 21 -12.19 -9.48 -18.21
N SER A 22 -12.72 -10.49 -17.51
CA SER A 22 -14.13 -10.84 -17.57
C SER A 22 -15.01 -9.72 -17.00
N THR A 23 -16.10 -9.38 -17.68
CA THR A 23 -17.06 -8.35 -17.28
C THR A 23 -18.19 -8.86 -16.37
N GLY A 24 -18.18 -10.16 -16.02
CA GLY A 24 -19.22 -10.76 -15.17
C GLY A 24 -19.25 -10.24 -13.73
N TRP A 25 -20.34 -10.49 -13.00
CA TRP A 25 -20.48 -10.10 -11.60
C TRP A 25 -19.31 -10.59 -10.73
N LEU A 26 -18.81 -9.73 -9.84
CA LEU A 26 -17.63 -9.99 -9.04
C LEU A 26 -18.03 -10.19 -7.58
N TYR A 27 -18.09 -11.45 -7.15
CA TYR A 27 -18.28 -11.80 -5.74
C TYR A 27 -16.97 -12.38 -5.21
N CYS A 28 -16.36 -11.72 -4.23
CA CYS A 28 -15.18 -12.21 -3.53
C CYS A 28 -15.29 -11.87 -2.04
N ASP A 29 -14.55 -12.61 -1.21
CA ASP A 29 -14.32 -12.20 0.17
C ASP A 29 -13.28 -11.07 0.17
N PRO A 30 -13.63 -9.85 0.62
CA PRO A 30 -12.70 -8.74 0.64
C PRO A 30 -11.48 -9.05 1.52
N GLY A 31 -10.30 -8.55 1.12
CA GLY A 31 -9.08 -8.74 1.89
C GLY A 31 -9.17 -8.16 3.31
N PRO A 32 -8.26 -8.55 4.23
CA PRO A 32 -8.29 -8.14 5.63
C PRO A 32 -8.29 -6.62 5.83
N MET A 33 -7.70 -5.85 4.91
CA MET A 33 -7.70 -4.38 4.93
C MET A 33 -9.09 -3.73 4.85
N PHE A 34 -10.07 -4.46 4.32
CA PHE A 34 -11.45 -3.98 4.12
C PHE A 34 -12.45 -4.66 5.07
N LYS A 35 -11.98 -5.54 5.96
CA LYS A 35 -12.82 -6.11 7.02
C LYS A 35 -12.81 -5.14 8.21
N PRO A 36 -13.99 -4.77 8.77
CA PRO A 36 -14.05 -3.88 9.91
C PRO A 36 -13.49 -4.58 11.16
N GLU A 37 -12.60 -3.89 11.85
CA GLU A 37 -12.11 -4.29 13.16
C GLU A 37 -12.89 -3.55 14.24
N HIS A 38 -13.32 -4.26 15.28
CA HIS A 38 -14.13 -3.72 16.36
C HIS A 38 -13.24 -3.33 17.53
N TYR A 39 -13.15 -2.03 17.80
CA TYR A 39 -12.47 -1.51 18.96
C TYR A 39 -13.51 -1.22 20.05
N SER A 40 -13.47 -1.99 21.14
CA SER A 40 -14.23 -1.70 22.34
C SER A 40 -13.54 -0.54 23.06
N LEU A 41 -14.18 0.63 23.09
CA LEU A 41 -13.67 1.74 23.87
C LEU A 41 -13.83 1.35 25.35
N GLY A 42 -12.72 1.14 26.06
CA GLY A 42 -12.72 0.72 27.46
C GLY A 42 -13.50 1.68 28.37
N GLU A 43 -13.65 1.31 29.65
CA GLU A 43 -14.47 2.01 30.66
C GLU A 43 -14.15 3.50 30.88
N SER A 44 -13.13 4.05 30.22
CA SER A 44 -12.79 5.48 30.21
C SER A 44 -13.75 6.36 29.39
N VAL A 45 -14.70 5.79 28.64
CA VAL A 45 -15.68 6.57 27.88
C VAL A 45 -16.86 6.99 28.77
N PRO A 46 -17.21 8.29 28.80
CA PRO A 46 -18.35 8.78 29.58
C PRO A 46 -19.66 8.07 29.22
N HIS A 47 -20.49 7.78 30.22
CA HIS A 47 -21.78 7.10 30.04
C HIS A 47 -22.73 7.77 29.02
N TRP A 48 -22.60 9.09 28.83
CA TRP A 48 -23.40 9.86 27.88
C TRP A 48 -23.02 9.65 26.41
N PHE A 49 -21.91 8.96 26.13
CA PHE A 49 -21.44 8.75 24.76
C PHE A 49 -22.10 7.48 24.16
N PRO A 50 -22.87 7.58 23.07
CA PRO A 50 -23.69 6.46 22.58
C PRO A 50 -22.92 5.39 21.79
N TRP A 51 -21.62 5.58 21.53
CA TRP A 51 -20.81 4.69 20.69
C TRP A 51 -19.91 3.84 21.60
N LYS A 52 -20.37 2.63 21.93
CA LYS A 52 -19.60 1.66 22.75
C LYS A 52 -18.61 0.85 21.91
N ASP A 53 -19.01 0.54 20.67
CA ASP A 53 -18.21 -0.22 19.71
C ASP A 53 -17.93 0.63 18.48
N LEU A 54 -16.65 0.76 18.13
CA LEU A 54 -16.22 1.48 16.95
C LEU A 54 -15.71 0.49 15.90
N ALA A 55 -16.43 0.39 14.79
CA ALA A 55 -16.04 -0.42 13.64
C ALA A 55 -15.22 0.42 12.66
N ILE A 56 -13.91 0.18 12.58
CA ILE A 56 -13.00 0.88 11.67
C ILE A 56 -12.38 -0.14 10.74
N MET A 57 -12.40 0.16 9.43
CA MET A 57 -11.65 -0.64 8.46
C MET A 57 -10.19 -0.16 8.43
N PRO A 58 -9.18 -1.06 8.44
CA PRO A 58 -7.76 -0.69 8.40
C PRO A 58 -7.41 0.27 7.24
N VAL A 59 -8.07 0.13 6.09
CA VAL A 59 -7.88 1.04 4.93
C VAL A 59 -8.13 2.52 5.26
N GLN A 60 -8.96 2.83 6.26
CA GLN A 60 -9.23 4.20 6.69
C GLN A 60 -8.00 4.86 7.32
N TRP A 61 -7.20 4.11 8.08
CA TRP A 61 -5.94 4.58 8.64
C TRP A 61 -4.92 4.92 7.55
N HIS A 62 -4.81 4.07 6.53
CA HIS A 62 -3.96 4.33 5.36
C HIS A 62 -4.44 5.56 4.57
N ALA A 63 -5.75 5.70 4.37
CA ALA A 63 -6.32 6.86 3.69
C ALA A 63 -6.05 8.17 4.46
N LEU A 64 -6.11 8.14 5.80
CA LEU A 64 -5.72 9.27 6.64
C LEU A 64 -4.23 9.60 6.51
N ALA A 65 -3.36 8.59 6.59
CA ALA A 65 -1.90 8.79 6.48
C ALA A 65 -1.52 9.39 5.11
N LEU A 66 -2.04 8.83 4.02
CA LEU A 66 -1.84 9.34 2.67
C LEU A 66 -2.41 10.76 2.51
N GLY A 67 -3.59 11.03 3.07
CA GLY A 67 -4.22 12.35 3.05
C GLY A 67 -3.43 13.42 3.81
N LEU A 68 -2.90 13.07 4.99
CA LEU A 68 -2.07 13.97 5.78
C LEU A 68 -0.77 14.28 5.03
N PHE A 69 -0.10 13.26 4.51
CA PHE A 69 1.09 13.45 3.69
C PHE A 69 0.82 14.34 2.48
N ALA A 70 -0.26 14.09 1.74
CA ALA A 70 -0.66 14.90 0.61
C ALA A 70 -0.88 16.38 1.00
N SER A 71 -1.53 16.63 2.14
CA SER A 71 -1.81 17.99 2.62
C SER A 71 -0.54 18.78 2.94
N ILE A 72 0.50 18.09 3.44
CA ILE A 72 1.77 18.71 3.81
C ILE A 72 2.67 18.90 2.59
N ILE A 73 2.73 17.91 1.69
CA ILE A 73 3.70 17.86 0.59
C ILE A 73 3.20 18.53 -0.68
N ALA A 74 1.90 18.53 -0.95
CA ALA A 74 1.33 19.16 -2.16
C ALA A 74 1.73 20.65 -2.32
N PRO A 75 1.77 21.48 -1.26
CA PRO A 75 2.29 22.85 -1.37
C PRO A 75 3.75 22.92 -1.82
N PHE A 76 4.62 22.00 -1.37
CA PHE A 76 6.05 22.00 -1.71
C PHE A 76 6.32 21.54 -3.15
N GLY A 77 5.50 20.65 -3.70
CA GLY A 77 5.63 20.19 -5.09
C GLY A 77 5.55 21.35 -6.10
N GLY A 78 4.62 22.28 -5.89
CA GLY A 78 4.48 23.47 -6.74
C GLY A 78 5.68 24.44 -6.63
N PHE A 79 6.30 24.55 -5.46
CA PHE A 79 7.50 25.35 -5.28
C PHE A 79 8.72 24.76 -5.99
N PHE A 80 8.89 23.44 -5.95
CA PHE A 80 9.99 22.75 -6.64
C PHE A 80 9.90 22.92 -8.16
N ALA A 81 8.69 22.72 -8.72
CA ALA A 81 8.37 22.98 -10.13
C ALA A 81 8.75 24.41 -10.55
N SER A 82 8.31 25.40 -9.78
CA SER A 82 8.60 26.81 -10.02
C SER A 82 10.11 27.12 -9.96
N GLY A 83 10.82 26.55 -8.99
CA GLY A 83 12.27 26.71 -8.82
C GLY A 83 13.07 26.10 -9.98
N PHE A 84 12.71 24.89 -10.40
CA PHE A 84 13.36 24.18 -11.49
C PHE A 84 13.20 24.94 -12.82
N LYS A 85 11.99 25.40 -13.14
CA LYS A 85 11.74 26.23 -14.34
C LYS A 85 12.56 27.52 -14.35
N ARG A 86 12.74 28.17 -13.18
CA ARG A 86 13.58 29.38 -13.07
C ARG A 86 15.06 29.08 -13.24
N ALA A 87 15.54 27.94 -12.75
CA ALA A 87 16.94 27.53 -12.84
C ALA A 87 17.38 27.23 -14.28
N PHE A 88 16.53 26.58 -15.07
CA PHE A 88 16.87 26.21 -16.45
C PHE A 88 16.57 27.29 -17.49
N LYS A 89 15.92 28.41 -17.11
CA LYS A 89 15.46 29.49 -18.03
C LYS A 89 14.65 28.98 -19.23
N ILE A 90 14.17 27.73 -19.19
CA ILE A 90 13.25 27.18 -20.19
C ILE A 90 11.86 27.62 -19.76
N LYS A 91 11.42 28.72 -20.37
CA LYS A 91 10.06 29.20 -20.29
C LYS A 91 9.27 28.34 -21.28
N ASP A 92 8.38 27.50 -20.75
CA ASP A 92 7.37 26.75 -21.50
C ASP A 92 7.87 25.56 -22.34
N PHE A 93 7.88 24.36 -21.74
CA PHE A 93 7.74 23.10 -22.49
C PHE A 93 6.27 22.85 -22.88
N GLY A 94 5.58 23.86 -23.43
CA GLY A 94 4.24 23.65 -23.95
C GLY A 94 3.38 24.90 -24.04
N ASP A 95 3.43 25.57 -25.18
CA ASP A 95 2.25 26.16 -25.82
C ASP A 95 1.27 25.05 -26.28
N SER A 96 0.99 24.04 -25.44
CA SER A 96 0.10 22.97 -25.86
C SER A 96 -1.36 23.45 -25.90
N ILE A 97 -1.76 24.41 -25.05
CA ILE A 97 -3.07 25.08 -25.09
C ILE A 97 -2.96 26.52 -24.53
N PRO A 98 -3.25 27.59 -25.30
CA PRO A 98 -3.19 28.96 -24.82
C PRO A 98 -4.25 29.20 -23.73
N GLY A 99 -3.82 29.66 -22.55
CA GLY A 99 -4.70 29.98 -21.40
C GLY A 99 -4.89 28.88 -20.36
N HIS A 100 -4.32 27.69 -20.56
CA HIS A 100 -4.22 26.64 -19.55
C HIS A 100 -2.74 26.37 -19.29
N GLY A 101 -2.24 26.75 -18.11
CA GLY A 101 -0.82 26.55 -17.74
C GLY A 101 -0.30 25.15 -18.05
N GLY A 102 1.01 25.04 -18.29
CA GLY A 102 1.66 23.85 -18.83
C GLY A 102 1.33 22.55 -18.07
N ILE A 103 1.15 21.45 -18.82
CA ILE A 103 0.89 20.11 -18.27
C ILE A 103 1.99 19.70 -17.29
N THR A 104 3.24 20.09 -17.54
CA THR A 104 4.39 19.81 -16.66
C THR A 104 4.14 20.30 -15.24
N ASP A 105 3.69 21.55 -15.04
CA ASP A 105 3.39 22.10 -13.71
C ASP A 105 2.31 21.31 -12.95
N ARG A 106 1.39 20.70 -13.68
CA ARG A 106 0.32 19.90 -13.09
C ARG A 106 0.78 18.49 -12.74
N MET A 107 1.83 18.00 -13.39
CA MET A 107 2.36 16.65 -13.20
C MET A 107 3.47 16.58 -12.14
N ASP A 108 4.11 17.70 -11.79
CA ASP A 108 5.22 17.71 -10.84
C ASP A 108 4.80 17.24 -9.44
N CYS A 109 3.67 17.74 -8.92
CA CYS A 109 3.16 17.27 -7.64
C CYS A 109 2.58 15.85 -7.73
N GLN A 110 2.00 15.48 -8.87
CA GLN A 110 1.41 14.16 -9.08
C GLN A 110 2.48 13.08 -9.13
N MET A 111 3.64 13.36 -9.73
CA MET A 111 4.76 12.43 -9.78
C MET A 111 5.31 12.15 -8.37
N VAL A 112 5.51 13.19 -7.56
CA VAL A 112 5.97 13.03 -6.16
C VAL A 112 4.96 12.23 -5.35
N MET A 113 3.66 12.54 -5.50
CA MET A 113 2.59 11.81 -4.82
C MET A 113 2.49 10.35 -5.27
N ALA A 114 2.66 10.08 -6.57
CA ALA A 114 2.61 8.73 -7.12
C ALA A 114 3.77 7.86 -6.62
N VAL A 115 5.00 8.39 -6.61
CA VAL A 115 6.17 7.67 -6.07
C VAL A 115 5.96 7.34 -4.60
N PHE A 116 5.50 8.30 -3.80
CA PHE A 116 5.21 8.06 -2.40
C PHE A 116 4.11 7.01 -2.20
N ALA A 117 2.99 7.13 -2.91
CA ALA A 117 1.88 6.18 -2.82
C ALA A 117 2.32 4.76 -3.19
N TYR A 118 3.17 4.61 -4.20
CA TYR A 118 3.75 3.32 -4.60
C TYR A 118 4.60 2.71 -3.49
N ILE A 119 5.56 3.47 -2.95
CA ILE A 119 6.44 2.98 -1.88
C ILE A 119 5.63 2.64 -0.63
N TYR A 120 4.68 3.51 -0.26
CA TYR A 120 3.79 3.30 0.88
C TYR A 120 2.96 2.02 0.70
N HIS A 121 2.37 1.81 -0.47
CA HIS A 121 1.62 0.61 -0.78
C HIS A 121 2.49 -0.65 -0.65
N GLN A 122 3.67 -0.67 -1.25
CA GLN A 122 4.57 -1.84 -1.18
C GLN A 122 5.07 -2.13 0.24
N SER A 123 5.25 -1.10 1.05
CA SER A 123 5.83 -1.23 2.39
C SER A 123 4.78 -1.60 3.46
N PHE A 124 3.56 -1.05 3.35
CA PHE A 124 2.56 -1.12 4.42
C PHE A 124 1.26 -1.83 4.03
N ILE A 125 0.93 -1.93 2.74
CA ILE A 125 -0.35 -2.47 2.28
C ILE A 125 -0.19 -3.82 1.58
N ALA A 126 0.84 -3.96 0.76
CA ALA A 126 1.07 -5.17 -0.04
C ALA A 126 1.47 -6.34 0.87
N PRO A 127 0.76 -7.47 0.83
CA PRO A 127 1.16 -8.66 1.57
C PRO A 127 2.46 -9.23 0.97
N GLN A 128 3.50 -9.34 1.80
CA GLN A 128 4.76 -9.98 1.44
C GLN A 128 4.58 -11.50 1.45
N ASN A 129 3.97 -12.02 0.39
CA ASN A 129 3.79 -13.46 0.23
C ASN A 129 5.07 -14.06 -0.38
N PHE A 130 6.00 -14.50 0.47
CA PHE A 130 7.12 -15.31 0.04
C PHE A 130 6.61 -16.71 -0.33
N SER A 131 6.48 -17.00 -1.63
CA SER A 131 6.21 -18.37 -2.07
C SER A 131 7.49 -19.20 -1.95
N VAL A 132 7.33 -20.51 -1.76
CA VAL A 132 8.46 -21.46 -1.74
C VAL A 132 9.26 -21.38 -3.04
N GLU A 133 8.59 -21.10 -4.16
CA GLU A 133 9.23 -20.94 -5.47
C GLU A 133 10.18 -19.74 -5.51
N ILE A 134 9.77 -18.60 -4.93
CA ILE A 134 10.62 -17.40 -4.86
C ILE A 134 11.84 -17.66 -3.99
N ILE A 135 11.66 -18.30 -2.84
CA ILE A 135 12.76 -18.66 -1.93
C ILE A 135 13.73 -19.63 -2.62
N LEU A 136 13.19 -20.62 -3.33
CA LEU A 136 14.00 -21.60 -4.03
C LEU A 136 14.81 -20.97 -5.18
N ASP A 137 14.20 -20.10 -5.99
CA ASP A 137 14.91 -19.36 -7.05
C ASP A 137 16.00 -18.46 -6.45
N GLN A 138 15.73 -17.80 -5.33
CA GLN A 138 16.72 -16.98 -4.64
C GLN A 138 17.90 -17.81 -4.10
N ILE A 139 17.64 -19.00 -3.55
CA ILE A 139 18.68 -19.93 -3.09
C ILE A 139 19.53 -20.40 -4.29
N LEU A 140 18.90 -20.83 -5.38
CA LEU A 140 19.59 -21.36 -6.55
C LEU A 140 20.46 -20.33 -7.26
N ARG A 141 20.07 -19.04 -7.25
CA ARG A 141 20.84 -17.96 -7.88
C ARG A 141 21.98 -17.43 -7.03
N ASN A 142 21.79 -17.38 -5.70
CA ASN A 142 22.73 -16.69 -4.82
C ASN A 142 23.66 -17.61 -4.02
N LEU A 143 23.31 -18.89 -3.83
CA LEU A 143 24.14 -19.83 -3.05
C LEU A 143 24.90 -20.78 -3.98
N THR A 144 26.13 -21.10 -3.59
CA THR A 144 26.93 -22.16 -4.19
C THR A 144 26.40 -23.55 -3.82
N TYR A 145 26.78 -24.58 -4.58
CA TYR A 145 26.32 -25.95 -4.34
C TYR A 145 26.63 -26.47 -2.92
N GLU A 146 27.80 -26.12 -2.36
CA GLU A 146 28.17 -26.51 -1.00
C GLU A 146 27.27 -25.82 0.06
N GLU A 147 26.96 -24.54 -0.14
CA GLU A 147 26.05 -23.80 0.74
C GLU A 147 24.61 -24.34 0.64
N GLN A 148 24.18 -24.74 -0.55
CA GLN A 148 22.88 -25.39 -0.76
C GLN A 148 22.79 -26.73 -0.01
N LYS A 149 23.87 -27.53 -0.06
CA LYS A 149 23.94 -28.81 0.67
C LYS A 149 23.91 -28.59 2.18
N TYR A 150 24.68 -27.63 2.69
CA TYR A 150 24.67 -27.27 4.10
C TYR A 150 23.29 -26.80 4.58
N LEU A 151 22.62 -25.95 3.79
CA LEU A 151 21.26 -25.49 4.08
C LEU A 151 20.26 -26.67 4.13
N TYR A 152 20.38 -27.62 3.22
CA TYR A 152 19.54 -28.82 3.19
C TYR A 152 19.74 -29.69 4.44
N GLU A 153 20.98 -29.94 4.84
CA GLU A 153 21.31 -30.70 6.05
C GLU A 153 20.73 -30.03 7.31
N GLN A 154 20.90 -28.71 7.46
CA GLN A 154 20.35 -27.94 8.58
C GLN A 154 18.82 -27.92 8.61
N LEU A 155 18.16 -27.79 7.45
CA LEU A 155 16.70 -27.90 7.35
C LEU A 155 16.21 -29.29 7.80
N GLY A 156 16.92 -30.35 7.41
CA GLY A 156 16.62 -31.72 7.82
C GLY A 156 16.68 -31.91 9.33
N GLU A 157 17.72 -31.40 9.99
CA GLU A 157 17.85 -31.46 11.46
C GLU A 157 16.70 -30.73 12.17
N MET A 158 16.35 -29.51 11.72
CA MET A 158 15.25 -28.75 12.31
C MET A 158 13.88 -29.46 12.18
N PHE A 159 13.64 -30.16 11.07
CA PHE A 159 12.40 -30.94 10.92
C PHE A 159 12.37 -32.14 11.86
N HIS A 160 13.50 -32.84 12.03
CA HIS A 160 13.60 -33.95 12.98
C HIS A 160 13.34 -33.50 14.43
N GLU A 161 13.92 -32.37 14.86
CA GLU A 161 13.67 -31.81 16.20
C GLU A 161 12.20 -31.42 16.41
N ARG A 162 11.56 -30.79 15.41
CA ARG A 162 10.14 -30.42 15.50
C ARG A 162 9.22 -31.63 15.59
N GLN A 163 9.55 -32.74 14.91
CA GLN A 163 8.76 -33.98 15.02
C GLN A 163 8.90 -34.64 16.39
N LEU A 164 10.08 -34.61 17.00
CA LEU A 164 10.32 -35.13 18.35
C LEU A 164 9.68 -34.27 19.45
N GLY A 165 9.56 -32.94 19.24
CA GLY A 165 8.86 -32.04 20.17
C GLY A 165 7.33 -32.09 20.11
N GLN A 166 6.76 -32.85 19.18
CA GLN A 166 5.31 -33.04 19.02
C GLN A 166 4.81 -34.42 19.47
N SER A 167 5.71 -35.31 19.94
CA SER A 167 5.40 -36.61 20.56
C SER A 167 5.50 -36.55 22.08
#